data_AF-A0A8T2MY87-F1
#
_entry.id   AF-A0A8T2MY87-F1
#
_cell.length_a   1.000
_cell.length_b   1.000
_cell.length_c   1.000
_cell.angle_alpha   90.00
_cell.angle_beta   90.00
_cell.angle_gamma   90.00
#
_symmetry.space_group_name_H-M   'P 1'
#
loop_
_entity.id
_entity.type
_entity.pdbx_description
1 polymer ?
#
loop_
_entity_poly.entity_id
_entity_poly.type
_entity_poly.pdbx_seq_one_letter_code
_entity_poly.pdbx_strand_id
1 'polypeptide(L)'
;MLATASTQSCAVTRSAFTGITAYRIVTHMASQHTKITAAVACLLLGILAVLLLTIPTEDLYEPPDYMYGIVLDAGSSHTTLYIYKWPADKQNGTGIVTQHSECHVKGGGISSYAGLDGGAAGSLQACLDDA
;
A
#
# COMPACT_ATOMS: atom_id res chain seq x y z
N MET A 1 67.26 29.42 50.66
CA MET A 1 65.77 29.39 50.52
C MET A 1 65.37 29.15 49.07
N LEU A 2 65.66 27.99 48.45
CA LEU A 2 65.37 27.78 47.02
C LEU A 2 64.79 26.41 46.62
N ALA A 3 64.40 25.54 47.55
CA ALA A 3 63.97 24.17 47.23
C ALA A 3 62.44 23.96 47.11
N THR A 4 61.60 24.94 47.43
CA THR A 4 60.14 24.74 47.53
C THR A 4 59.33 25.11 46.29
N ALA A 5 59.91 25.81 45.30
CA ALA A 5 59.17 26.28 44.12
C ALA A 5 58.98 25.21 43.02
N SER A 6 59.82 24.16 43.00
CA SER A 6 59.85 23.17 41.91
C SER A 6 58.73 22.12 42.00
N THR A 7 58.31 21.73 43.19
CA THR A 7 57.30 20.68 43.40
C THR A 7 55.88 21.17 43.18
N GLN A 8 55.61 22.45 43.48
CA GLN A 8 54.26 23.05 43.35
C GLN A 8 53.86 23.27 41.88
N SER A 9 54.81 23.66 41.01
CA SER A 9 54.56 23.77 39.57
C SER A 9 54.22 22.42 38.92
N CYS A 10 54.93 21.35 39.29
CA CYS A 10 54.77 20.02 38.68
C CYS A 10 53.43 19.35 39.08
N ALA A 11 52.96 19.57 40.31
CA ALA A 11 51.66 19.08 40.78
C ALA A 11 50.48 19.75 40.05
N VAL A 12 50.57 21.06 39.79
CA VAL A 12 49.55 21.83 39.07
C VAL A 12 49.47 21.38 37.59
N THR A 13 50.61 21.11 36.94
CA THR A 13 50.63 20.61 35.55
C THR A 13 50.06 19.19 35.44
N ARG A 14 50.33 18.30 36.41
CA ARG A 14 49.76 16.94 36.47
C ARG A 14 48.24 16.95 36.65
N SER A 15 47.72 17.83 37.51
CA SER A 15 46.28 17.95 37.75
C SER A 15 45.52 18.47 36.52
N ALA A 16 46.09 19.44 35.80
CA ALA A 16 45.51 19.99 34.58
C ALA A 16 45.46 18.97 33.42
N PHE A 17 46.53 18.18 33.22
CA PHE A 17 46.57 17.13 32.19
C PHE A 17 45.56 16.00 32.44
N THR A 18 45.40 15.62 33.72
CA THR A 18 44.42 14.59 34.13
C THR A 18 42.99 15.10 33.92
N GLY A 19 42.72 16.36 34.24
CA GLY A 19 41.42 17.01 34.01
C GLY A 19 41.04 17.13 32.53
N ILE A 20 41.97 17.51 31.64
CA ILE A 20 41.74 17.61 30.19
C ILE A 20 41.48 16.23 29.57
N THR A 21 42.23 15.22 30.01
CA THR A 21 42.08 13.84 29.51
C THR A 21 40.75 13.24 29.99
N ALA A 22 40.37 13.43 31.26
CA ALA A 22 39.07 13.02 31.78
C ALA A 22 37.90 13.76 31.09
N TYR A 23 38.03 15.07 30.85
CA TYR A 23 37.02 15.86 30.14
C TYR A 23 36.84 15.39 28.69
N ARG A 24 37.95 15.09 27.99
CA ARG A 24 37.92 14.49 26.64
C ARG A 24 37.29 13.10 26.61
N ILE A 25 37.52 12.27 27.63
CA ILE A 25 36.90 10.94 27.75
C ILE A 25 35.39 11.08 28.00
N VAL A 26 34.95 11.96 28.90
CA VAL A 26 33.52 12.18 29.21
C VAL A 26 32.78 12.75 28.00
N THR A 27 33.36 13.70 27.28
CA THR A 27 32.78 14.28 26.06
C THR A 27 32.78 13.30 24.87
N HIS A 28 33.79 12.45 24.76
CA HIS A 28 33.82 11.37 23.76
C HIS A 28 32.78 10.29 24.06
N MET A 29 32.67 9.85 25.32
CA MET A 29 31.63 8.92 25.76
C MET A 29 30.23 9.51 25.51
N ALA A 30 29.98 10.77 25.89
CA ALA A 30 28.71 11.45 25.63
C ALA A 30 28.38 11.55 24.13
N SER A 31 29.34 11.91 23.28
CA SER A 31 29.17 11.96 21.82
C SER A 31 28.91 10.58 21.22
N GLN A 32 29.59 9.55 21.72
CA GLN A 32 29.41 8.16 21.31
C GLN A 32 28.03 7.63 21.70
N HIS A 33 27.54 7.96 22.90
CA HIS A 33 26.19 7.62 23.35
C HIS A 33 25.13 8.29 22.48
N THR A 34 25.26 9.58 22.13
CA THR A 34 24.31 10.26 21.23
C THR A 34 24.27 9.62 19.84
N LYS A 35 25.43 9.24 19.28
CA LYS A 35 25.51 8.55 17.98
C LYS A 35 24.85 7.18 18.02
N ILE A 36 25.06 6.41 19.09
CA ILE A 36 24.44 5.09 19.27
C ILE A 36 22.93 5.23 19.41
N THR A 37 22.43 6.16 20.25
CA THR A 37 20.99 6.39 20.43
C THR A 37 20.32 6.80 19.12
N ALA A 38 20.95 7.70 18.33
CA ALA A 38 20.44 8.09 17.03
C ALA A 38 20.40 6.92 16.05
N ALA A 39 21.46 6.11 15.98
CA ALA A 39 21.51 4.93 15.12
C ALA A 39 20.43 3.90 15.48
N VAL A 40 20.23 3.63 16.78
CA VAL A 40 19.17 2.74 17.27
C VAL A 40 17.79 3.29 16.93
N ALA A 41 17.55 4.59 17.14
CA ALA A 41 16.28 5.21 16.79
C ALA A 41 15.96 5.11 15.28
N CYS A 42 16.94 5.38 14.41
CA CYS A 42 16.80 5.19 12.97
C CYS A 42 16.49 3.74 12.59
N LEU A 43 17.14 2.78 13.24
CA LEU A 43 16.91 1.35 13.03
C LEU A 43 15.47 0.96 13.40
N LEU A 44 14.99 1.41 14.56
CA LEU A 44 13.62 1.14 15.03
C LEU A 44 12.58 1.77 14.11
N LEU A 45 12.79 3.02 13.67
CA LEU A 45 11.91 3.69 12.72
C LEU A 45 11.90 2.99 11.35
N GLY A 46 13.05 2.55 10.86
CA GLY A 46 13.17 1.80 9.62
C GLY A 46 12.45 0.46 9.70
N ILE A 47 12.62 -0.27 10.80
CA ILE A 47 11.90 -1.53 11.06
C ILE A 47 10.38 -1.29 11.09
N LEU A 48 9.92 -0.27 11.81
CA LEU A 48 8.49 0.08 11.88
C LEU A 48 7.93 0.43 10.49
N ALA A 49 8.65 1.20 9.70
CA ALA A 49 8.25 1.58 8.34
C ALA A 49 8.16 0.34 7.42
N VAL A 50 9.14 -0.56 7.48
CA VAL A 50 9.09 -1.82 6.72
C VAL A 50 7.91 -2.67 7.16
N LEU A 51 7.68 -2.82 8.47
CA LEU A 51 6.52 -3.54 9.01
C LEU A 51 5.20 -2.98 8.46
N LEU A 52 5.01 -1.66 8.52
CA LEU A 52 3.83 -0.98 7.98
C LEU A 52 3.63 -1.22 6.47
N LEU A 53 4.72 -1.31 5.70
CA LEU A 53 4.66 -1.61 4.26
C LEU A 53 4.40 -3.09 3.95
N THR A 54 4.78 -3.99 4.86
CA THR A 54 4.65 -5.45 4.67
C THR A 54 3.33 -6.02 5.17
N ILE A 55 2.56 -5.29 5.97
CA ILE A 55 1.22 -5.72 6.38
C ILE A 55 0.30 -5.64 5.16
N PRO A 56 -0.24 -6.78 4.68
CA PRO A 56 -1.19 -6.77 3.58
C PRO A 56 -2.42 -5.95 3.98
N THR A 57 -2.80 -4.98 3.17
CA THR A 57 -4.04 -4.22 3.34
C THR A 57 -5.28 -5.02 2.96
N GLU A 58 -5.10 -6.26 2.47
CA GLU A 58 -6.14 -7.18 2.02
C GLU A 58 -7.18 -7.44 3.14
N ASP A 59 -6.76 -7.51 4.41
CA ASP A 59 -7.66 -7.76 5.55
C ASP A 59 -8.49 -6.53 5.98
N LEU A 60 -8.20 -5.35 5.42
CA LEU A 60 -8.97 -4.13 5.63
C LEU A 60 -9.96 -3.84 4.50
N TYR A 61 -9.91 -4.64 3.42
CA TYR A 61 -10.84 -4.49 2.31
C TYR A 61 -12.10 -5.29 2.62
N GLU A 62 -13.14 -4.59 3.10
CA GLU A 62 -14.48 -5.16 3.17
C GLU A 62 -14.84 -5.65 1.76
N PRO A 63 -15.18 -6.94 1.56
CA PRO A 63 -15.60 -7.41 0.25
C PRO A 63 -16.83 -6.61 -0.20
N PRO A 64 -16.97 -6.32 -1.50
CA PRO A 64 -18.14 -5.58 -1.99
C PRO A 64 -19.41 -6.33 -1.61
N ASP A 65 -20.47 -5.61 -1.20
CA ASP A 65 -21.74 -6.25 -0.82
C ASP A 65 -22.32 -7.14 -1.93
N TYR A 66 -22.06 -6.77 -3.19
CA TYR A 66 -22.55 -7.46 -4.38
C TYR A 66 -21.47 -7.71 -5.41
N MET A 67 -21.61 -8.84 -6.10
CA MET A 67 -20.92 -9.19 -7.32
C MET A 67 -21.87 -9.09 -8.50
N TYR A 68 -21.31 -8.86 -9.70
CA TYR A 68 -22.06 -8.65 -10.93
C TYR A 68 -21.59 -9.58 -12.05
N GLY A 69 -22.48 -9.89 -12.98
CA GLY A 69 -22.19 -10.68 -14.17
C GLY A 69 -23.02 -10.21 -15.35
N ILE A 70 -22.40 -10.09 -16.52
CA ILE A 70 -23.05 -9.63 -17.76
C ILE A 70 -23.21 -10.82 -18.71
N VAL A 71 -24.39 -10.95 -19.30
CA VAL A 71 -24.71 -11.97 -20.31
C VAL A 71 -25.27 -11.29 -21.55
N LEU A 72 -24.71 -11.58 -22.73
CA LEU A 72 -25.25 -11.13 -24.00
C LEU A 72 -25.97 -12.30 -24.68
N ASP A 73 -27.30 -12.24 -24.73
CA ASP A 73 -28.12 -13.19 -25.47
C ASP A 73 -28.16 -12.80 -26.95
N ALA A 74 -27.27 -13.41 -27.72
CA ALA A 74 -27.05 -13.09 -29.13
C ALA A 74 -27.97 -13.90 -30.05
N GLY A 75 -29.25 -13.53 -30.06
CA GLY A 75 -30.24 -14.08 -30.98
C GLY A 75 -30.03 -13.67 -32.44
N SER A 76 -30.71 -14.38 -33.35
CA SER A 76 -30.69 -14.09 -34.79
C SER A 76 -31.49 -12.83 -35.15
N SER A 77 -32.55 -12.52 -34.40
CA SER A 77 -33.42 -11.36 -34.64
C SER A 77 -33.03 -10.14 -33.81
N HIS A 78 -32.54 -10.35 -32.60
CA HIS A 78 -32.19 -9.30 -31.65
C HIS A 78 -31.07 -9.78 -30.74
N THR A 79 -30.44 -8.84 -30.04
CA THR A 79 -29.49 -9.15 -28.96
C THR A 79 -29.94 -8.41 -27.71
N THR A 80 -29.90 -9.09 -26.57
CA THR A 80 -30.22 -8.47 -25.28
C THR A 80 -29.05 -8.65 -24.33
N LEU A 81 -28.65 -7.57 -23.68
CA LEU A 81 -27.67 -7.58 -22.61
C LEU A 81 -28.40 -7.67 -21.27
N TYR A 82 -28.00 -8.61 -20.43
CA TYR A 82 -28.52 -8.81 -19.09
C TYR A 82 -27.41 -8.59 -18.07
N ILE A 83 -27.68 -7.79 -17.04
CA ILE A 83 -26.80 -7.65 -15.88
C ILE A 83 -27.44 -8.39 -14.73
N TYR A 84 -26.71 -9.32 -14.15
CA TYR A 84 -27.06 -10.04 -12.95
C TYR A 84 -26.23 -9.55 -11.78
N LYS A 85 -26.81 -9.60 -10.58
CA LYS A 85 -26.11 -9.33 -9.33
C LYS A 85 -26.43 -10.38 -8.28
N TRP A 86 -25.47 -10.66 -7.41
CA TRP A 86 -25.65 -11.55 -6.26
C TRP A 86 -24.84 -11.03 -5.06
N PRO A 87 -25.30 -11.30 -3.83
CA PRO A 87 -24.51 -10.96 -2.64
C PRO A 87 -23.14 -11.64 -2.68
N ALA A 88 -22.08 -10.93 -2.30
CA ALA A 88 -20.74 -11.51 -2.30
C ALA A 88 -20.60 -12.58 -1.21
N ASP A 89 -21.34 -12.43 -0.11
CA ASP A 89 -21.58 -13.48 0.87
C ASP A 89 -22.51 -14.54 0.28
N LYS A 90 -21.96 -15.73 0.06
CA LYS A 90 -22.74 -16.85 -0.44
C LYS A 90 -23.59 -17.44 0.68
N GLN A 91 -24.90 -17.48 0.50
CA GLN A 91 -25.80 -18.15 1.42
C GLN A 91 -25.63 -19.66 1.31
N ASN A 92 -25.02 -20.27 2.33
CA ASN A 92 -24.68 -21.70 2.36
C ASN A 92 -23.86 -22.15 1.12
N GLY A 93 -22.86 -21.34 0.74
CA GLY A 93 -22.01 -21.62 -0.43
C GLY A 93 -22.70 -21.41 -1.79
N THR A 94 -23.98 -20.99 -1.79
CA THR A 94 -24.76 -20.69 -3.01
C THR A 94 -24.99 -19.19 -3.13
N GLY A 95 -24.64 -18.60 -4.27
CA GLY A 95 -25.01 -17.23 -4.58
C GLY A 95 -26.44 -17.17 -5.10
N ILE A 96 -27.30 -16.35 -4.49
CA ILE A 96 -28.64 -16.07 -5.03
C ILE A 96 -28.51 -14.96 -6.06
N VAL A 97 -28.66 -15.32 -7.33
CA VAL A 97 -28.49 -14.42 -8.47
C VAL A 97 -29.82 -13.77 -8.82
N THR A 98 -29.82 -12.45 -8.97
CA THR A 98 -30.97 -11.64 -9.36
C THR A 98 -30.65 -10.83 -10.61
N GLN A 99 -31.61 -10.69 -11.52
CA GLN A 99 -31.47 -9.78 -12.65
C GLN A 99 -31.49 -8.34 -12.12
N HIS A 100 -30.43 -7.59 -12.41
CA HIS A 100 -30.28 -6.20 -12.01
C HIS A 100 -30.85 -5.24 -13.05
N SER A 101 -30.48 -5.43 -14.32
CA SER A 101 -30.92 -4.60 -15.44
C SER A 101 -30.85 -5.38 -16.75
N GLU A 102 -31.47 -4.82 -17.78
CA GLU A 102 -31.40 -5.34 -19.15
C GLU A 102 -31.36 -4.19 -20.17
N CYS A 103 -30.73 -4.44 -21.31
CA CYS A 103 -30.69 -3.53 -22.44
C CYS A 103 -30.95 -4.29 -23.74
N HIS A 104 -31.97 -3.86 -24.48
CA HIS A 104 -32.21 -4.36 -25.83
C HIS A 104 -31.34 -3.60 -26.83
N VAL A 105 -30.43 -4.34 -27.46
CA VAL A 105 -29.51 -3.80 -28.47
C VAL A 105 -30.31 -3.33 -29.68
N LYS A 106 -30.00 -2.12 -30.16
CA LYS A 106 -30.66 -1.57 -31.35
C LYS A 106 -30.18 -2.29 -32.61
N GLY A 107 -31.09 -2.50 -33.55
CA GLY A 107 -30.80 -3.16 -34.83
C GLY A 107 -31.23 -4.63 -34.85
N GLY A 108 -30.72 -5.39 -35.82
CA GLY A 108 -30.94 -6.83 -35.92
C GLY A 108 -30.04 -7.62 -34.98
N GLY A 109 -30.22 -8.94 -34.94
CA GLY A 109 -29.32 -9.85 -34.23
C GLY A 109 -27.91 -9.83 -34.82
N ILE A 110 -26.94 -10.42 -34.12
CA ILE A 110 -25.53 -10.40 -34.52
C ILE A 110 -25.30 -10.95 -35.94
N SER A 111 -26.13 -11.90 -36.39
CA SER A 111 -26.06 -12.49 -37.73
C SER A 111 -26.38 -11.51 -38.86
N SER A 112 -27.11 -10.44 -38.57
CA SER A 112 -27.43 -9.39 -39.55
C SER A 112 -26.21 -8.57 -39.99
N TYR A 113 -25.12 -8.62 -39.22
CA TYR A 113 -23.87 -7.92 -39.49
C TYR A 113 -22.82 -8.79 -40.20
N ALA A 114 -23.21 -9.96 -40.71
CA ALA A 114 -22.30 -10.82 -41.46
C ALA A 114 -21.70 -10.09 -42.68
N GLY A 115 -20.38 -10.11 -42.82
CA GLY A 115 -19.66 -9.37 -43.87
C GLY A 115 -19.45 -7.88 -43.58
N LEU A 116 -19.89 -7.38 -42.42
CA LEU A 116 -19.60 -6.03 -41.94
C LEU A 116 -18.68 -6.08 -40.72
N ASP A 117 -17.38 -5.90 -40.95
CA ASP A 117 -16.38 -5.91 -39.89
C ASP A 117 -16.70 -4.86 -38.82
N GLY A 118 -16.75 -5.30 -37.56
CA GLY A 118 -17.05 -4.44 -36.42
C GLY A 118 -18.51 -4.00 -36.26
N GLY A 119 -19.41 -4.29 -37.21
CA GLY A 119 -20.81 -3.87 -37.14
C GLY A 119 -21.56 -4.40 -35.92
N ALA A 120 -21.37 -5.69 -35.60
CA ALA A 120 -21.94 -6.31 -34.40
C ALA A 120 -21.35 -5.75 -33.10
N ALA A 121 -20.07 -5.36 -33.10
CA ALA A 121 -19.47 -4.74 -31.90
C ALA A 121 -20.01 -3.33 -31.69
N GLY A 122 -20.13 -2.55 -32.78
CA GLY A 122 -20.70 -1.21 -32.75
C GLY A 122 -22.17 -1.18 -32.30
N SER A 123 -22.97 -2.19 -32.65
CA SER A 123 -24.37 -2.26 -32.19
C SER A 123 -24.47 -2.41 -30.68
N LEU A 124 -23.53 -3.12 -30.04
CA LEU A 124 -23.50 -3.36 -28.59
C LEU A 124 -23.07 -2.15 -27.77
N GLN A 125 -22.37 -1.19 -28.37
CA GLN A 125 -21.69 -0.11 -27.64
C GLN A 125 -22.62 0.66 -26.71
N ALA A 126 -23.80 1.05 -27.19
CA ALA A 126 -24.76 1.79 -26.37
C ALA A 126 -25.20 1.01 -25.11
N CYS A 127 -25.43 -0.30 -25.23
CA CYS A 127 -25.79 -1.13 -24.07
C CYS A 127 -24.61 -1.38 -23.12
N LEU A 128 -23.38 -1.36 -23.62
CA LEU A 128 -22.17 -1.53 -22.81
C LEU A 128 -21.78 -0.24 -22.08
N ASP A 129 -22.04 0.92 -22.67
CA ASP A 129 -21.81 2.22 -22.04
C ASP A 129 -22.78 2.47 -20.87
N ASP A 130 -23.98 1.88 -20.93
CA ASP A 130 -25.02 1.94 -19.90
C ASP A 130 -24.90 0.85 -18.81
N ALA A 131 -23.98 -0.12 -18.98
CA ALA A 131 -23.82 -1.29 -18.11
C ALA A 131 -22.89 -1.05 -16.92
#